data_AF-A0A2V7XTM2-F1
#
_entry.id   AF-A0A2V7XTM2-F1
#
_cell.length_a   1.000
_cell.length_b   1.000
_cell.length_c   1.000
_cell.angle_alpha   90.00
_cell.angle_beta   90.00
_cell.angle_gamma   90.00
#
_symmetry.space_group_name_H-M   'P 1'
#
loop_
_entity.id
_entity.type
_entity.pdbx_description
1 polymer ?
#
loop_
_entity_poly.entity_id
_entity_poly.type
_entity_poly.pdbx_seq_one_letter_code
_entity_poly.pdbx_strand_id
1 'polypeptide(L)'
;MQRLTRWSRLATPLLAAGIFVAGTPSRGEDEIVNLPAADCTFQADQIHSAPEIWHRLSQRAEAVAPSSTRRRVTNPPTGDPFIAKNFIDNEVFGKMVRDGIVWTSRSSDTEFLRRVTLDLTGEIPDAATVRAFIADQSADKRDRAIDRLLKSDAFTDRWTLWLGDLVENVQTATNTAIGTAPRNAYYKYIHDSIQQSKPYDLIVRELIAGTGDVTVKGESNYYNRDRQNNGPAQDTYDNLSSSTGARFLAQPYQCLSCHNGLGHLEQVNTGLSKKLRYDFWQNAAFFAQVQFDRVANSTGGTNQAINDNTTGAYRLNTTSGNKTPRQPVNGESSIEPAFFLTKEKPAAGESRRAAYGRVLTAHPQFARATVNYLWKELFGLGIVEPADSFDLLRQDPATLATGATLQPTHPSLLTQLAS
;
A
#
# COMPACT_ATOMS: atom_id res chain seq x y z
N MET A 1 -18.41 -23.55 -16.12
CA MET A 1 -18.24 -24.63 -17.13
C MET A 1 -16.88 -24.41 -17.78
N GLN A 2 -15.95 -25.37 -17.61
CA GLN A 2 -14.64 -25.55 -18.28
C GLN A 2 -13.62 -24.39 -18.21
N ARG A 3 -12.69 -24.43 -17.25
CA ARG A 3 -11.35 -25.05 -17.31
C ARG A 3 -10.36 -24.33 -18.24
N LEU A 4 -9.41 -23.65 -17.59
CA LEU A 4 -7.99 -23.53 -17.95
C LEU A 4 -7.48 -24.64 -18.90
N THR A 5 -6.85 -24.28 -20.02
CA THR A 5 -5.51 -24.77 -20.48
C THR A 5 -5.18 -24.36 -21.93
N ARG A 6 -3.97 -23.81 -22.14
CA ARG A 6 -3.00 -23.94 -23.28
C ARG A 6 -2.18 -22.63 -23.41
N TRP A 7 -0.99 -22.51 -22.81
CA TRP A 7 0.35 -22.91 -23.29
C TRP A 7 0.76 -22.38 -24.69
N SER A 8 1.41 -21.20 -24.68
CA SER A 8 2.68 -20.79 -25.34
C SER A 8 3.17 -21.41 -26.67
N ARG A 9 3.45 -20.52 -27.66
CA ARG A 9 4.65 -20.34 -28.52
C ARG A 9 4.44 -20.27 -30.06
N LEU A 10 5.31 -19.45 -30.68
CA LEU A 10 5.69 -19.25 -32.11
C LEU A 10 4.90 -18.16 -32.86
N ALA A 11 5.46 -17.22 -33.63
CA ALA A 11 6.84 -16.79 -33.95
C ALA A 11 6.77 -15.42 -34.70
N THR A 12 7.74 -14.53 -34.47
CA THR A 12 8.16 -13.37 -35.32
C THR A 12 8.72 -13.90 -36.68
N PRO A 13 8.96 -13.13 -37.78
CA PRO A 13 9.23 -11.68 -37.86
C PRO A 13 8.73 -10.91 -39.11
N LEU A 14 8.93 -9.57 -39.13
CA LEU A 14 9.27 -8.79 -40.34
C LEU A 14 9.98 -7.46 -39.99
N LEU A 15 11.18 -7.31 -40.57
CA LEU A 15 12.04 -6.13 -40.78
C LEU A 15 11.32 -5.07 -41.64
N ALA A 16 11.72 -3.79 -41.82
CA ALA A 16 12.77 -2.88 -41.36
C ALA A 16 12.41 -1.48 -41.87
N ALA A 17 12.84 -0.41 -41.18
CA ALA A 17 13.36 0.83 -41.78
C ALA A 17 13.91 1.70 -40.64
N GLY A 18 15.23 1.83 -40.59
CA GLY A 18 15.92 2.72 -39.65
C GLY A 18 15.90 4.17 -40.12
N ILE A 19 16.25 5.07 -39.20
CA ILE A 19 17.12 6.24 -39.41
C ILE A 19 17.70 6.57 -38.03
N PHE A 20 19.03 6.54 -37.93
CA PHE A 20 19.80 7.17 -36.86
C PHE A 20 19.92 8.67 -37.16
N VAL A 21 19.73 9.52 -36.16
CA VAL A 21 20.35 10.85 -36.15
C VAL A 21 21.00 11.06 -34.78
N ALA A 22 22.31 11.29 -34.81
CA ALA A 22 23.10 11.74 -33.69
C ALA A 22 22.89 13.24 -33.46
N GLY A 23 22.81 13.65 -32.20
CA GLY A 23 22.83 15.07 -31.80
C GLY A 23 23.25 15.19 -30.34
N THR A 24 24.40 15.81 -30.11
CA THR A 24 24.97 16.16 -28.79
C THR A 24 24.13 17.23 -28.08
N PRO A 25 24.12 17.28 -26.73
CA PRO A 25 23.36 18.29 -25.99
C PRO A 25 24.20 19.56 -25.80
N SER A 26 23.68 20.72 -26.21
CA SER A 26 24.15 22.01 -25.70
C SER A 26 23.11 22.58 -24.74
N ARG A 27 23.52 22.81 -23.49
CA ARG A 27 22.83 23.68 -22.53
C ARG A 27 22.88 25.12 -23.07
N GLY A 28 21.73 25.77 -23.16
CA GLY A 28 21.56 27.20 -23.39
C GLY A 28 20.48 27.72 -22.45
N GLU A 29 20.68 28.93 -21.97
CA GLU A 29 20.06 29.58 -20.81
C GLU A 29 18.56 29.88 -20.96
N ASP A 30 17.85 29.95 -19.82
CA ASP A 30 16.43 30.28 -19.71
C ASP A 30 16.14 31.70 -20.23
N GLU A 31 15.54 31.78 -21.42
CA GLU A 31 14.79 32.97 -21.85
C GLU A 31 13.32 32.73 -21.53
N ILE A 32 12.73 33.53 -20.63
CA ILE A 32 11.28 33.51 -20.39
C ILE A 32 10.61 34.03 -21.66
N VAL A 33 10.20 33.10 -22.52
CA VAL A 33 9.42 33.40 -23.72
C VAL A 33 8.05 33.89 -23.28
N ASN A 34 7.80 35.18 -23.46
CA ASN A 34 6.47 35.75 -23.35
C ASN A 34 5.66 35.29 -24.57
N LEU A 35 4.98 34.14 -24.45
CA LEU A 35 4.15 33.60 -25.52
C LEU A 35 2.96 34.54 -25.77
N PRO A 36 2.77 35.04 -27.01
CA PRO A 36 1.58 35.81 -27.35
C PRO A 36 0.33 34.94 -27.19
N ALA A 37 -0.82 35.54 -26.88
CA ALA A 37 -2.08 34.82 -26.61
C ALA A 37 -2.52 33.84 -27.72
N ALA A 38 -2.01 34.02 -28.95
CA ALA A 38 -2.22 33.11 -30.07
C ALA A 38 -1.50 31.74 -29.93
N ASP A 39 -0.45 31.67 -29.11
CA ASP A 39 0.33 30.44 -28.84
C ASP A 39 -0.10 29.78 -27.52
N CYS A 40 -1.12 30.33 -26.84
CA CYS A 40 -1.78 29.64 -25.73
C CYS A 40 -2.69 28.55 -26.30
N THR A 41 -2.26 27.29 -26.22
CA THR A 41 -3.11 26.14 -26.62
C THR A 41 -4.33 25.96 -25.71
N PHE A 42 -4.39 26.71 -24.61
CA PHE A 42 -5.58 26.81 -23.77
C PHE A 42 -6.61 27.76 -24.40
N GLN A 43 -7.51 27.19 -25.17
CA GLN A 43 -8.69 27.88 -25.73
C GLN A 43 -9.82 27.92 -24.69
N ALA A 44 -9.91 29.03 -23.94
CA ALA A 44 -10.98 29.25 -22.96
C ALA A 44 -12.39 29.30 -23.60
N ASP A 45 -12.45 29.60 -24.89
CA ASP A 45 -13.63 29.57 -25.76
C ASP A 45 -14.01 28.14 -26.21
N GLN A 46 -13.11 27.16 -26.04
CA GLN A 46 -13.42 25.73 -26.14
C GLN A 46 -13.79 25.11 -24.78
N ILE A 47 -14.19 25.91 -23.80
CA ILE A 47 -14.94 25.39 -22.65
C ILE A 47 -16.29 24.92 -23.18
N HIS A 48 -16.28 23.66 -23.58
CA HIS A 48 -17.42 22.91 -24.00
C HIS A 48 -18.53 23.00 -22.96
N SER A 49 -19.78 23.09 -23.42
CA SER A 49 -20.93 23.00 -22.52
C SER A 49 -20.77 21.79 -21.59
N ALA A 50 -21.22 21.89 -20.33
CA ALA A 50 -21.07 20.81 -19.36
C ALA A 50 -21.39 19.41 -19.93
N PRO A 51 -22.48 19.19 -20.71
CA PRO A 51 -22.77 17.91 -21.35
C PRO A 51 -21.64 17.34 -22.22
N GLU A 52 -20.91 18.18 -22.96
CA GLU A 52 -19.85 17.74 -23.86
C GLU A 52 -18.55 17.40 -23.11
N ILE A 53 -18.27 18.08 -21.99
CA ILE A 53 -17.20 17.68 -21.06
C ILE A 53 -17.51 16.29 -20.47
N TRP A 54 -18.74 16.07 -20.00
CA TRP A 54 -19.18 14.78 -19.46
C TRP A 54 -19.11 13.67 -20.50
N HIS A 55 -19.47 13.98 -21.75
CA HIS A 55 -19.37 13.06 -22.86
C HIS A 55 -17.92 12.60 -23.09
N ARG A 56 -16.96 13.53 -23.12
CA ARG A 56 -15.54 13.21 -23.33
C ARG A 56 -14.93 12.44 -22.17
N LEU A 57 -15.26 12.79 -20.93
CA LEU A 57 -14.84 12.04 -19.74
C LEU A 57 -15.40 10.61 -19.75
N SER A 58 -16.68 10.45 -20.11
CA SER A 58 -17.30 9.13 -20.28
C SER A 58 -16.61 8.32 -21.38
N GLN A 59 -16.28 8.93 -22.52
CA GLN A 59 -15.55 8.23 -23.60
C GLN A 59 -14.14 7.81 -23.18
N ARG A 60 -13.40 8.65 -22.46
CA ARG A 60 -12.07 8.29 -21.94
C ARG A 60 -12.14 7.19 -20.89
N ALA A 61 -13.11 7.25 -19.98
CA ALA A 61 -13.34 6.19 -19.00
C ALA A 61 -13.67 4.86 -19.69
N GLU A 62 -14.47 4.88 -20.77
CA GLU A 62 -14.80 3.70 -21.57
C GLU A 62 -13.60 3.15 -22.34
N ALA A 63 -12.70 4.02 -22.83
CA ALA A 63 -11.49 3.60 -23.53
C ALA A 63 -10.47 2.91 -22.60
N VAL A 64 -10.43 3.30 -21.32
CA VAL A 64 -9.50 2.75 -20.32
C VAL A 64 -10.09 1.55 -19.57
N ALA A 65 -11.43 1.44 -19.49
CA ALA A 65 -12.14 0.33 -18.84
C ALA A 65 -13.44 -0.02 -19.59
N PRO A 66 -13.36 -0.65 -20.79
CA PRO A 66 -14.52 -0.89 -21.63
C PRO A 66 -15.50 -1.87 -20.97
N SER A 67 -16.77 -1.49 -20.89
CA SER A 67 -17.83 -2.34 -20.36
C SER A 67 -19.10 -2.14 -21.16
N SER A 68 -19.55 -3.21 -21.84
CA SER A 68 -20.74 -3.24 -22.69
C SER A 68 -22.08 -2.94 -21.99
N THR A 69 -22.07 -2.63 -20.68
CA THR A 69 -23.26 -2.42 -19.85
C THR A 69 -23.30 -1.09 -19.11
N ARG A 70 -22.29 -0.21 -19.24
CA ARG A 70 -22.35 1.10 -18.57
C ARG A 70 -23.27 2.08 -19.30
N ARG A 71 -24.15 2.71 -18.53
CA ARG A 71 -25.00 3.81 -18.99
C ARG A 71 -24.11 5.01 -19.32
N ARG A 72 -24.10 5.45 -20.58
CA ARG A 72 -23.40 6.65 -21.04
C ARG A 72 -23.92 7.84 -20.22
N VAL A 73 -23.07 8.48 -19.42
CA VAL A 73 -23.47 9.67 -18.65
C VAL A 73 -23.51 10.85 -19.62
N THR A 74 -24.69 11.15 -20.15
CA THR A 74 -24.88 12.23 -21.14
C THR A 74 -25.22 13.58 -20.51
N ASN A 75 -25.62 13.59 -19.23
CA ASN A 75 -26.03 14.80 -18.52
C ASN A 75 -25.14 15.04 -17.29
N PRO A 76 -24.84 16.31 -16.96
CA PRO A 76 -24.22 16.66 -15.69
C PRO A 76 -25.06 16.12 -14.52
N PRO A 77 -24.41 15.71 -13.42
CA PRO A 77 -25.10 15.43 -12.17
C PRO A 77 -26.04 16.58 -11.79
N THR A 78 -27.27 16.26 -11.36
CA THR A 78 -28.26 17.28 -11.00
C THR A 78 -28.10 17.83 -9.59
N GLY A 79 -27.22 17.22 -8.76
CA GLY A 79 -26.84 17.69 -7.43
C GLY A 79 -28.02 17.96 -6.51
N ASP A 80 -28.68 16.91 -5.99
CA ASP A 80 -29.68 17.11 -4.93
C ASP A 80 -29.02 17.75 -3.69
N PRO A 81 -29.74 18.56 -2.89
CA PRO A 81 -29.21 19.11 -1.64
C PRO A 81 -28.65 17.98 -0.76
N PHE A 82 -27.37 18.07 -0.46
CA PHE A 82 -26.68 17.12 0.40
C PHE A 82 -26.64 17.65 1.84
N ILE A 83 -26.89 16.77 2.81
CA ILE A 83 -26.74 17.07 4.23
C ILE A 83 -25.56 16.27 4.76
N ALA A 84 -24.49 16.97 5.14
CA ALA A 84 -23.32 16.36 5.75
C ALA A 84 -23.69 15.61 7.03
N LYS A 85 -23.33 14.33 7.10
CA LYS A 85 -23.56 13.50 8.28
C LYS A 85 -22.33 13.42 9.18
N ASN A 86 -21.14 13.53 8.61
CA ASN A 86 -19.89 13.41 9.34
C ASN A 86 -18.78 14.26 8.70
N PHE A 87 -17.58 14.19 9.28
CA PHE A 87 -16.43 14.95 8.79
C PHE A 87 -15.94 14.50 7.40
N ILE A 88 -16.12 13.23 7.03
CA ILE A 88 -15.76 12.73 5.68
C ILE A 88 -16.56 13.48 4.63
N ASP A 89 -17.86 13.61 4.87
CA ASP A 89 -18.75 14.37 4.01
C ASP A 89 -18.33 15.85 3.91
N ASN A 90 -18.00 16.47 5.04
CA ASN A 90 -17.53 17.86 5.05
C ASN A 90 -16.27 18.06 4.21
N GLU A 91 -15.30 17.14 4.32
CA GLU A 91 -14.05 17.21 3.57
C GLU A 91 -14.26 17.00 2.07
N VAL A 92 -14.98 15.95 1.69
CA VAL A 92 -15.21 15.59 0.28
C VAL A 92 -16.12 16.62 -0.40
N PHE A 93 -17.33 16.84 0.12
CA PHE A 93 -18.28 17.76 -0.51
C PHE A 93 -17.82 19.22 -0.38
N GLY A 94 -17.14 19.58 0.71
CA GLY A 94 -16.54 20.90 0.85
C GLY A 94 -15.48 21.17 -0.22
N LYS A 95 -14.64 20.18 -0.57
CA LYS A 95 -13.70 20.32 -1.69
C LYS A 95 -14.42 20.38 -3.03
N MET A 96 -15.44 19.56 -3.25
CA MET A 96 -16.24 19.60 -4.49
C MET A 96 -16.86 20.98 -4.72
N VAL A 97 -17.42 21.62 -3.69
CA VAL A 97 -17.94 22.99 -3.78
C VAL A 97 -16.84 23.99 -4.18
N ARG A 98 -15.67 23.93 -3.53
CA ARG A 98 -14.54 24.82 -3.86
C ARG A 98 -14.03 24.64 -5.29
N ASP A 99 -14.05 23.41 -5.78
CA ASP A 99 -13.57 23.05 -7.11
C ASP A 99 -14.67 23.19 -8.20
N GLY A 100 -15.89 23.63 -7.84
CA GLY A 100 -17.01 23.74 -8.78
C GLY A 100 -17.52 22.40 -9.32
N ILE A 101 -17.29 21.30 -8.59
CA ILE A 101 -17.69 19.95 -8.97
C ILE A 101 -19.09 19.65 -8.40
N VAL A 102 -20.02 19.30 -9.27
CA VAL A 102 -21.38 18.88 -8.89
C VAL A 102 -21.39 17.39 -8.55
N TRP A 103 -21.90 17.03 -7.38
CA TRP A 103 -22.05 15.63 -6.97
C TRP A 103 -23.26 14.94 -7.60
N THR A 104 -23.22 13.60 -7.60
CA THR A 104 -24.30 12.75 -8.08
C THR A 104 -25.45 12.65 -7.09
N SER A 105 -26.65 12.31 -7.60
CA SER A 105 -27.80 11.99 -6.77
C SER A 105 -27.49 10.82 -5.83
N ARG A 106 -28.10 10.81 -4.65
CA ARG A 106 -27.95 9.73 -3.68
C ARG A 106 -28.33 8.39 -4.32
N SER A 107 -27.56 7.34 -4.04
CA SER A 107 -27.84 6.00 -4.55
C SER A 107 -29.21 5.50 -4.10
N SER A 108 -29.89 4.75 -4.96
CA SER A 108 -31.08 3.98 -4.57
C SER A 108 -30.75 2.95 -3.49
N ASP A 109 -31.77 2.40 -2.82
CA ASP A 109 -31.58 1.37 -1.80
C ASP A 109 -31.03 0.07 -2.37
N THR A 110 -31.46 -0.32 -3.57
CA THR A 110 -30.93 -1.50 -4.27
C THR A 110 -29.44 -1.33 -4.61
N GLU A 111 -29.06 -0.15 -5.13
CA GLU A 111 -27.66 0.15 -5.43
C GLU A 111 -26.81 0.22 -4.18
N PHE A 112 -27.31 0.86 -3.12
CA PHE A 112 -26.63 0.95 -1.84
C PHE A 112 -26.35 -0.44 -1.29
N LEU A 113 -27.39 -1.28 -1.14
CA LEU A 113 -27.25 -2.60 -0.55
C LEU A 113 -26.29 -3.49 -1.36
N ARG A 114 -26.39 -3.47 -2.69
CA ARG A 114 -25.47 -4.21 -3.56
C ARG A 114 -24.02 -3.75 -3.38
N ARG A 115 -23.76 -2.44 -3.40
CA ARG A 115 -22.39 -1.89 -3.26
C ARG A 115 -21.81 -2.23 -1.90
N VAL A 116 -22.50 -1.89 -0.81
CA VAL A 116 -21.98 -2.13 0.53
C VAL A 116 -21.80 -3.61 0.87
N THR A 117 -22.62 -4.50 0.30
CA THR A 117 -22.42 -5.95 0.48
C THR A 117 -21.16 -6.41 -0.26
N LEU A 118 -20.98 -6.03 -1.53
CA LEU A 118 -19.76 -6.34 -2.28
C LEU A 118 -18.51 -5.74 -1.62
N ASP A 119 -18.60 -4.46 -1.26
CA ASP A 119 -17.52 -3.66 -0.67
C ASP A 119 -17.21 -4.04 0.77
N LEU A 120 -17.97 -4.89 1.45
CA LEU A 120 -17.68 -5.37 2.81
C LEU A 120 -17.44 -6.88 2.88
N THR A 121 -18.08 -7.66 2.01
CA THR A 121 -18.11 -9.13 2.08
C THR A 121 -17.62 -9.82 0.80
N GLY A 122 -17.49 -9.09 -0.31
CA GLY A 122 -17.17 -9.68 -1.62
C GLY A 122 -18.33 -10.44 -2.26
N GLU A 123 -19.52 -10.45 -1.65
CA GLU A 123 -20.69 -11.21 -2.10
C GLU A 123 -21.84 -10.31 -2.59
N ILE A 124 -22.77 -10.90 -3.33
CA ILE A 124 -24.02 -10.25 -3.74
C ILE A 124 -25.13 -10.71 -2.78
N PRO A 125 -25.96 -9.79 -2.24
CA PRO A 125 -27.03 -10.18 -1.33
C PRO A 125 -28.06 -11.07 -2.03
N ASP A 126 -28.58 -12.06 -1.31
CA ASP A 126 -29.64 -12.93 -1.84
C ASP A 126 -30.95 -12.15 -2.04
N ALA A 127 -31.84 -12.70 -2.87
CA ALA A 127 -33.08 -12.03 -3.26
C ALA A 127 -34.04 -11.77 -2.09
N ALA A 128 -34.03 -12.61 -1.05
CA ALA A 128 -34.87 -12.40 0.13
C ALA A 128 -34.34 -11.24 0.97
N THR A 129 -33.02 -11.17 1.18
CA THR A 129 -32.35 -10.05 1.86
C THR A 129 -32.63 -8.72 1.16
N VAL A 130 -32.56 -8.68 -0.18
CA VAL A 130 -32.87 -7.47 -0.96
C VAL A 130 -34.33 -7.04 -0.77
N ARG A 131 -35.30 -7.96 -0.89
CA ARG A 131 -36.72 -7.64 -0.72
C ARG A 131 -37.02 -7.11 0.68
N ALA A 132 -36.45 -7.73 1.72
CA ALA A 132 -36.61 -7.28 3.10
C ALA A 132 -36.06 -5.86 3.31
N PHE A 133 -34.87 -5.56 2.77
CA PHE A 133 -34.24 -4.24 2.91
C PHE A 133 -35.00 -3.13 2.19
N ILE A 134 -35.58 -3.42 1.01
CA ILE A 134 -36.40 -2.46 0.26
C ILE A 134 -37.73 -2.20 1.00
N ALA A 135 -38.33 -3.24 1.58
CA ALA A 135 -39.57 -3.12 2.34
C ALA A 135 -39.39 -2.32 3.65
N ASP A 136 -38.23 -2.41 4.29
CA ASP A 136 -37.91 -1.65 5.51
C ASP A 136 -37.92 -0.13 5.24
N GLN A 137 -38.76 0.62 5.97
CA GLN A 137 -38.88 2.08 5.86
C GLN A 137 -38.18 2.84 6.99
N SER A 138 -37.44 2.13 7.86
CA SER A 138 -36.74 2.77 8.98
C SER A 138 -35.65 3.71 8.50
N ALA A 139 -35.51 4.87 9.14
CA ALA A 139 -34.55 5.91 8.75
C ALA A 139 -33.07 5.45 8.87
N ASP A 140 -32.80 4.49 9.76
CA ASP A 140 -31.50 3.93 10.11
C ASP A 140 -31.21 2.57 9.44
N LYS A 141 -32.06 2.10 8.51
CA LYS A 141 -31.90 0.77 7.90
C LYS A 141 -30.55 0.55 7.21
N ARG A 142 -29.94 1.61 6.65
CA ARG A 142 -28.62 1.56 6.01
C ARG A 142 -27.52 1.29 7.04
N ASP A 143 -27.59 1.94 8.19
CA ASP A 143 -26.62 1.81 9.27
C ASP A 143 -26.71 0.40 9.88
N ARG A 144 -27.93 -0.09 10.14
CA ARG A 144 -28.15 -1.48 10.59
C ARG A 144 -27.64 -2.52 9.60
N ALA A 145 -27.80 -2.26 8.29
CA ALA A 145 -27.28 -3.16 7.26
C ALA A 145 -25.75 -3.22 7.29
N ILE A 146 -25.09 -2.07 7.43
CA ILE A 146 -23.62 -1.98 7.60
C ILE A 146 -23.19 -2.74 8.85
N ASP A 147 -23.80 -2.47 10.01
CA ASP A 147 -23.47 -3.14 11.28
C ASP A 147 -23.59 -4.66 11.19
N ARG A 148 -24.63 -5.15 10.51
CA ARG A 148 -24.82 -6.59 10.28
C ARG A 148 -23.73 -7.16 9.37
N LEU A 149 -23.35 -6.45 8.30
CA LEU A 149 -22.31 -6.90 7.39
C LEU A 149 -20.94 -6.92 8.08
N LEU A 150 -20.59 -5.88 8.84
CA LEU A 150 -19.33 -5.82 9.60
C LEU A 150 -19.18 -6.96 10.62
N LYS A 151 -20.30 -7.49 11.15
CA LYS A 151 -20.32 -8.61 12.10
C LYS A 151 -20.43 -9.99 11.44
N SER A 152 -20.41 -10.07 10.12
CA SER A 152 -20.61 -11.32 9.39
C SER A 152 -19.32 -12.12 9.20
N ASP A 153 -19.45 -13.43 9.05
CA ASP A 153 -18.32 -14.30 8.67
C ASP A 153 -17.77 -13.93 7.29
N ALA A 154 -18.64 -13.55 6.35
CA ALA A 154 -18.22 -13.13 5.00
C ALA A 154 -17.37 -11.84 5.02
N PHE A 155 -17.63 -10.91 5.95
CA PHE A 155 -16.72 -9.78 6.19
C PHE A 155 -15.37 -10.29 6.69
N THR A 156 -15.37 -11.19 7.69
CA THR A 156 -14.14 -11.77 8.22
C THR A 156 -13.32 -12.43 7.12
N ASP A 157 -13.94 -13.25 6.28
CA ASP A 157 -13.27 -13.97 5.19
C ASP A 157 -12.69 -13.01 4.14
N ARG A 158 -13.46 -12.01 3.70
CA ARG A 158 -12.98 -11.02 2.72
C ARG A 158 -11.82 -10.20 3.26
N TRP A 159 -11.89 -9.73 4.50
CA TRP A 159 -10.83 -8.91 5.08
C TRP A 159 -9.61 -9.71 5.54
N THR A 160 -9.78 -11.02 5.76
CA THR A 160 -8.67 -11.96 5.90
C THR A 160 -7.87 -12.06 4.60
N LEU A 161 -8.54 -12.09 3.44
CA LEU A 161 -7.87 -12.06 2.14
C LEU A 161 -7.14 -10.74 1.92
N TRP A 162 -7.81 -9.61 2.16
CA TRP A 162 -7.19 -8.28 2.02
C TRP A 162 -5.92 -8.13 2.88
N LEU A 163 -6.00 -8.46 4.17
CA LEU A 163 -4.84 -8.38 5.06
C LEU A 163 -3.80 -9.43 4.65
N GLY A 164 -4.24 -10.63 4.30
CA GLY A 164 -3.39 -11.70 3.79
C GLY A 164 -2.59 -11.30 2.56
N ASP A 165 -3.17 -10.55 1.63
CA ASP A 165 -2.48 -10.02 0.45
C ASP A 165 -1.45 -8.95 0.86
N LEU A 166 -1.82 -8.01 1.73
CA LEU A 166 -0.90 -6.99 2.25
C LEU A 166 0.34 -7.60 2.92
N VAL A 167 0.18 -8.72 3.63
CA VAL A 167 1.28 -9.41 4.32
C VAL A 167 1.76 -10.67 3.60
N GLU A 168 1.42 -10.83 2.32
CA GLU A 168 1.85 -11.89 1.41
C GLU A 168 1.67 -13.32 1.98
N ASN A 169 0.44 -13.68 2.33
CA ASN A 169 0.06 -15.03 2.75
C ASN A 169 0.06 -16.03 1.58
N VAL A 170 1.25 -16.35 1.09
CA VAL A 170 1.49 -17.20 -0.09
C VAL A 170 2.15 -18.53 0.27
N GLN A 171 2.00 -19.54 -0.59
CA GLN A 171 2.72 -20.82 -0.45
C GLN A 171 4.15 -20.76 -1.01
N THR A 172 4.39 -19.86 -1.95
CA THR A 172 5.68 -19.67 -2.62
C THR A 172 5.97 -18.19 -2.71
N ALA A 173 7.06 -17.76 -2.08
CA ALA A 173 7.63 -16.44 -2.25
C ALA A 173 8.81 -16.51 -3.22
N THR A 174 9.33 -15.36 -3.66
CA THR A 174 10.40 -15.28 -4.68
C THR A 174 11.59 -16.19 -4.43
N ASN A 175 12.03 -16.31 -3.16
CA ASN A 175 13.24 -17.06 -2.79
C ASN A 175 12.97 -18.24 -1.84
N THR A 176 11.71 -18.47 -1.45
CA THR A 176 11.36 -19.42 -0.39
C THR A 176 10.10 -20.20 -0.74
N ALA A 177 10.18 -21.53 -0.71
CA ALA A 177 9.00 -22.39 -0.68
C ALA A 177 8.49 -22.49 0.76
N ILE A 178 7.40 -21.79 1.07
CA ILE A 178 6.80 -21.72 2.42
C ILE A 178 5.94 -22.97 2.68
N GLY A 179 5.21 -23.43 1.67
CA GLY A 179 4.36 -24.62 1.74
C GLY A 179 3.00 -24.39 2.38
N THR A 180 2.13 -25.40 2.24
CA THR A 180 0.71 -25.30 2.58
C THR A 180 0.44 -25.15 4.08
N ALA A 181 1.12 -25.94 4.93
CA ALA A 181 0.85 -25.95 6.36
C ALA A 181 1.22 -24.61 7.04
N PRO A 182 2.40 -24.00 6.81
CA PRO A 182 2.71 -22.68 7.37
C PRO A 182 1.79 -21.58 6.84
N ARG A 183 1.49 -21.59 5.53
CA ARG A 183 0.50 -20.67 4.92
C ARG A 183 -0.87 -20.79 5.59
N ASN A 184 -1.36 -22.00 5.86
CA ASN A 184 -2.64 -22.21 6.53
C ASN A 184 -2.61 -21.72 7.98
N ALA A 185 -1.52 -21.94 8.72
CA ALA A 185 -1.37 -21.42 10.08
C ALA A 185 -1.38 -19.89 10.08
N TYR A 186 -0.73 -19.26 9.08
CA TYR A 186 -0.73 -17.82 8.93
C TYR A 186 -2.10 -17.26 8.57
N TYR A 187 -2.79 -17.89 7.60
CA TYR A 187 -4.18 -17.60 7.28
C TYR A 187 -5.06 -17.64 8.52
N LYS A 188 -4.96 -18.72 9.32
CA LYS A 188 -5.75 -18.88 10.54
C LYS A 188 -5.49 -17.76 11.54
N TYR A 189 -4.23 -17.39 11.78
CA TYR A 189 -3.91 -16.28 12.68
C TYR A 189 -4.53 -14.95 12.20
N ILE A 190 -4.46 -14.66 10.90
CA ILE A 190 -5.05 -13.45 10.32
C ILE A 190 -6.57 -13.48 10.47
N HIS A 191 -7.20 -14.60 10.11
CA HIS A 191 -8.65 -14.80 10.21
C HIS A 191 -9.16 -14.62 11.63
N ASP A 192 -8.57 -15.35 12.58
CA ASP A 192 -8.94 -15.27 14.00
C ASP A 192 -8.76 -13.84 14.53
N SER A 193 -7.72 -13.11 14.09
CA SER A 193 -7.47 -11.73 14.51
C SER A 193 -8.54 -10.76 14.01
N ILE A 194 -9.00 -10.90 12.76
CA ILE A 194 -10.09 -10.09 12.21
C ILE A 194 -11.42 -10.45 12.90
N GLN A 195 -11.72 -11.74 13.05
CA GLN A 195 -12.95 -12.21 13.68
C GLN A 195 -13.10 -11.67 15.12
N GLN A 196 -12.00 -11.60 15.85
CA GLN A 196 -11.95 -11.11 17.23
C GLN A 196 -11.88 -9.58 17.32
N SER A 197 -11.93 -8.86 16.19
CA SER A 197 -11.75 -7.40 16.13
C SER A 197 -10.46 -6.94 16.83
N LYS A 198 -9.37 -7.70 16.66
CA LYS A 198 -8.07 -7.39 17.28
C LYS A 198 -7.57 -6.03 16.73
N PRO A 199 -7.07 -5.12 17.60
CA PRO A 199 -6.48 -3.86 17.15
C PRO A 199 -5.37 -4.09 16.11
N TYR A 200 -5.40 -3.30 15.02
CA TYR A 200 -4.47 -3.49 13.91
C TYR A 200 -3.00 -3.28 14.30
N ASP A 201 -2.73 -2.32 15.19
CA ASP A 201 -1.40 -2.10 15.75
C ASP A 201 -0.91 -3.34 16.53
N LEU A 202 -1.80 -4.02 17.25
CA LEU A 202 -1.47 -5.25 17.97
C LEU A 202 -1.18 -6.39 16.98
N ILE A 203 -2.00 -6.54 15.92
CA ILE A 203 -1.73 -7.51 14.85
C ILE A 203 -0.32 -7.30 14.29
N VAL A 204 0.03 -6.06 13.92
CA VAL A 204 1.35 -5.74 13.34
C VAL A 204 2.49 -5.98 14.33
N ARG A 205 2.32 -5.62 15.61
CA ARG A 205 3.30 -5.92 16.66
C ARG A 205 3.52 -7.42 16.82
N GLU A 206 2.46 -8.22 16.82
CA GLU A 206 2.52 -9.69 16.91
C GLU A 206 3.19 -10.31 15.66
N LEU A 207 2.89 -9.80 14.46
CA LEU A 207 3.56 -10.23 13.22
C LEU A 207 5.07 -9.99 13.26
N ILE A 208 5.48 -8.79 13.67
CA ILE A 208 6.91 -8.43 13.74
C ILE A 208 7.59 -9.17 14.91
N ALA A 209 6.95 -9.33 16.07
CA ALA A 209 7.55 -10.03 17.20
C ALA A 209 7.46 -11.57 17.09
N GLY A 210 6.71 -12.10 16.11
CA GLY A 210 6.36 -13.52 16.02
C GLY A 210 7.55 -14.47 16.06
N THR A 211 7.43 -15.55 16.84
CA THR A 211 8.48 -16.56 17.03
C THR A 211 7.87 -17.97 17.16
N GLY A 212 8.67 -19.01 16.92
CA GLY A 212 8.28 -20.41 17.05
C GLY A 212 8.08 -21.13 15.72
N ASP A 213 7.59 -22.37 15.79
CA ASP A 213 7.29 -23.21 14.62
C ASP A 213 6.20 -22.56 13.76
N VAL A 214 6.52 -22.30 12.50
CA VAL A 214 5.65 -21.58 11.56
C VAL A 214 4.38 -22.35 11.18
N THR A 215 4.31 -23.64 11.49
CA THR A 215 3.09 -24.47 11.32
C THR A 215 2.13 -24.38 12.51
N VAL A 216 2.59 -23.85 13.64
CA VAL A 216 1.82 -23.74 14.89
C VAL A 216 1.58 -22.28 15.26
N LYS A 217 2.60 -21.43 15.11
CA LYS A 217 2.60 -20.00 15.41
C LYS A 217 2.44 -19.22 14.12
N GLY A 218 1.19 -18.98 13.72
CA GLY A 218 0.85 -18.37 12.44
C GLY A 218 1.60 -17.06 12.19
N GLU A 219 1.59 -16.15 13.17
CA GLU A 219 2.24 -14.84 13.14
C GLU A 219 3.73 -14.89 12.82
N SER A 220 4.43 -15.96 13.23
CA SER A 220 5.86 -16.14 12.96
C SER A 220 6.17 -16.31 11.47
N ASN A 221 5.18 -16.60 10.63
CA ASN A 221 5.37 -16.68 9.18
C ASN A 221 5.77 -15.35 8.54
N TYR A 222 5.62 -14.21 9.26
CA TYR A 222 5.91 -12.86 8.75
C TYR A 222 7.24 -12.79 7.96
N TYR A 223 8.26 -13.52 8.41
CA TYR A 223 9.63 -13.44 7.94
C TYR A 223 9.96 -14.25 6.68
N ASN A 224 9.19 -15.29 6.35
CA ASN A 224 9.64 -16.30 5.39
C ASN A 224 9.64 -15.82 3.94
N ARG A 225 8.76 -14.87 3.59
CA ARG A 225 8.67 -14.33 2.22
C ARG A 225 9.83 -13.41 1.83
N ASP A 226 10.43 -12.73 2.80
CA ASP A 226 11.49 -11.74 2.56
C ASP A 226 12.89 -12.34 2.74
N ARG A 227 12.98 -13.63 3.09
CA ARG A 227 14.24 -14.36 3.26
C ARG A 227 15.00 -14.44 1.93
N GLN A 228 16.27 -14.08 1.95
CA GLN A 228 17.19 -14.21 0.82
C GLN A 228 18.18 -15.35 1.05
N ASN A 229 18.03 -16.43 0.28
CA ASN A 229 18.79 -17.67 0.49
C ASN A 229 20.10 -17.77 -0.33
N ASN A 230 20.29 -16.92 -1.34
CA ASN A 230 21.45 -16.95 -2.25
C ASN A 230 22.44 -15.79 -2.01
N GLY A 231 22.51 -15.26 -0.79
CA GLY A 231 23.32 -14.08 -0.47
C GLY A 231 23.66 -13.98 1.01
N PRO A 232 24.38 -12.92 1.42
CA PRO A 232 24.66 -12.66 2.82
C PRO A 232 23.36 -12.38 3.61
N ALA A 233 23.36 -12.66 4.91
CA ALA A 233 22.18 -12.49 5.77
C ALA A 233 21.61 -11.06 5.75
N GLN A 234 22.47 -10.06 5.52
CA GLN A 234 22.10 -8.65 5.36
C GLN A 234 21.09 -8.41 4.23
N ASP A 235 21.11 -9.22 3.17
CA ASP A 235 20.09 -9.11 2.12
C ASP A 235 18.69 -9.46 2.66
N THR A 236 18.59 -10.44 3.57
CA THR A 236 17.32 -10.75 4.26
C THR A 236 16.89 -9.60 5.16
N TYR A 237 17.81 -9.03 5.94
CA TYR A 237 17.49 -7.90 6.83
C TYR A 237 17.03 -6.67 6.06
N ASP A 238 17.66 -6.39 4.92
CA ASP A 238 17.31 -5.30 4.03
C ASP A 238 15.94 -5.53 3.37
N ASN A 239 15.66 -6.75 2.89
CA ASN A 239 14.35 -7.08 2.33
C ASN A 239 13.25 -6.90 3.38
N LEU A 240 13.45 -7.39 4.62
CA LEU A 240 12.50 -7.21 5.73
C LEU A 240 12.29 -5.73 6.07
N SER A 241 13.36 -4.93 6.12
CA SER A 241 13.28 -3.48 6.34
C SER A 241 12.45 -2.78 5.26
N SER A 242 12.72 -3.12 4.01
CA SER A 242 12.06 -2.57 2.83
C SER A 242 10.58 -2.93 2.79
N SER A 243 10.27 -4.23 2.88
CA SER A 243 8.91 -4.74 2.80
C SER A 243 8.06 -4.26 3.99
N THR A 244 8.61 -4.24 5.20
CA THR A 244 7.88 -3.76 6.38
C THR A 244 7.60 -2.26 6.29
N GLY A 245 8.56 -1.46 5.78
CA GLY A 245 8.38 -0.04 5.52
C GLY A 245 7.31 0.23 4.46
N ALA A 246 7.31 -0.53 3.37
CA ALA A 246 6.27 -0.44 2.35
C ALA A 246 4.89 -0.83 2.92
N ARG A 247 4.76 -2.02 3.50
CA ARG A 247 3.47 -2.57 3.98
C ARG A 247 2.79 -1.75 5.07
N PHE A 248 3.55 -1.19 6.02
CA PHE A 248 2.95 -0.57 7.21
C PHE A 248 3.20 0.93 7.35
N LEU A 249 4.10 1.52 6.56
CA LEU A 249 4.34 2.96 6.55
C LEU A 249 4.08 3.59 5.18
N ALA A 250 3.77 2.78 4.15
CA ALA A 250 3.72 3.21 2.76
C ALA A 250 5.01 3.96 2.35
N GLN A 251 6.17 3.47 2.80
CA GLN A 251 7.46 4.07 2.52
C GLN A 251 8.32 3.16 1.61
N PRO A 252 8.73 3.62 0.42
CA PRO A 252 9.41 2.79 -0.57
C PRO A 252 10.93 2.73 -0.30
N TYR A 253 11.34 2.15 0.83
CA TYR A 253 12.75 2.14 1.25
C TYR A 253 13.68 1.31 0.36
N GLN A 254 13.15 0.51 -0.58
CA GLN A 254 13.91 -0.46 -1.35
C GLN A 254 15.17 0.12 -2.02
N CYS A 255 15.09 1.32 -2.59
CA CYS A 255 16.22 1.93 -3.28
C CYS A 255 17.38 2.27 -2.31
N LEU A 256 17.05 2.65 -1.08
CA LEU A 256 18.04 2.96 -0.05
C LEU A 256 18.83 1.74 0.42
N SER A 257 18.37 0.52 0.12
CA SER A 257 19.16 -0.70 0.37
C SER A 257 20.44 -0.78 -0.48
N CYS A 258 20.51 -0.04 -1.60
CA CYS A 258 21.64 -0.06 -2.53
C CYS A 258 22.45 1.25 -2.56
N HIS A 259 21.82 2.41 -2.41
CA HIS A 259 22.51 3.70 -2.54
C HIS A 259 21.92 4.75 -1.59
N ASN A 260 22.66 5.85 -1.38
CA ASN A 260 22.11 7.02 -0.72
C ASN A 260 21.00 7.64 -1.59
N GLY A 261 20.08 8.37 -0.98
CA GLY A 261 18.99 9.01 -1.71
C GLY A 261 19.47 10.06 -2.71
N LEU A 262 20.48 10.84 -2.33
CA LEU A 262 21.02 11.92 -3.15
C LEU A 262 21.56 11.37 -4.48
N GLY A 263 21.14 12.02 -5.57
CA GLY A 263 21.50 11.68 -6.95
C GLY A 263 20.71 10.50 -7.55
N HIS A 264 19.73 9.95 -6.83
CA HIS A 264 19.00 8.75 -7.28
C HIS A 264 17.49 8.81 -7.05
N LEU A 265 17.01 9.54 -6.03
CA LEU A 265 15.60 9.51 -5.61
C LEU A 265 14.84 10.81 -5.82
N GLU A 266 15.46 11.85 -6.38
CA GLU A 266 14.83 13.16 -6.59
C GLU A 266 13.56 13.07 -7.45
N GLN A 267 13.55 12.15 -8.42
CA GLN A 267 12.40 11.92 -9.30
C GLN A 267 11.36 10.94 -8.73
N VAL A 268 11.72 10.21 -7.66
CA VAL A 268 10.90 9.11 -7.13
C VAL A 268 10.28 9.48 -5.78
N ASN A 269 11.08 10.04 -4.87
CA ASN A 269 10.67 10.43 -3.53
C ASN A 269 11.63 11.49 -2.97
N THR A 270 11.16 12.74 -2.88
CA THR A 270 11.94 13.90 -2.46
C THR A 270 12.31 13.87 -0.97
N GLY A 271 11.51 13.20 -0.14
CA GLY A 271 11.86 12.92 1.25
C GLY A 271 13.02 11.93 1.37
N LEU A 272 12.96 10.82 0.63
CA LEU A 272 14.00 9.80 0.65
C LEU A 272 15.28 10.23 -0.05
N SER A 273 15.24 11.19 -0.99
CA SER A 273 16.46 11.76 -1.59
C SER A 273 17.39 12.42 -0.56
N LYS A 274 16.85 12.82 0.59
CA LYS A 274 17.61 13.39 1.71
C LYS A 274 18.11 12.35 2.72
N LYS A 275 17.90 11.06 2.46
CA LYS A 275 18.24 9.97 3.39
C LYS A 275 19.50 9.25 2.95
N LEU A 276 20.27 8.79 3.92
CA LEU A 276 21.46 7.98 3.69
C LEU A 276 21.09 6.51 3.68
N ARG A 277 21.84 5.73 2.91
CA ARG A 277 21.85 4.27 2.99
C ARG A 277 22.16 3.78 4.41
N TYR A 278 22.99 4.53 5.14
CA TYR A 278 23.26 4.27 6.55
C TYR A 278 21.98 4.34 7.41
N ASP A 279 21.08 5.28 7.16
CA ASP A 279 19.79 5.36 7.86
C ASP A 279 18.94 4.11 7.62
N PHE A 280 18.97 3.60 6.38
CA PHE A 280 18.29 2.36 6.03
C PHE A 280 18.90 1.14 6.71
N TRP A 281 20.22 1.05 6.79
CA TRP A 281 20.88 -0.04 7.53
C TRP A 281 20.55 -0.02 9.02
N GLN A 282 20.41 1.17 9.63
CA GLN A 282 19.95 1.27 11.02
C GLN A 282 18.54 0.71 11.20
N ASN A 283 17.66 0.92 10.22
CA ASN A 283 16.33 0.33 10.23
C ASN A 283 16.38 -1.19 10.01
N ALA A 284 17.23 -1.67 9.10
CA ALA A 284 17.41 -3.10 8.84
C ALA A 284 18.05 -3.83 10.04
N ALA A 285 18.86 -3.16 10.84
CA ALA A 285 19.54 -3.75 12.00
C ALA A 285 18.59 -4.23 13.11
N PHE A 286 17.31 -3.81 13.11
CA PHE A 286 16.28 -4.40 13.97
C PHE A 286 16.04 -5.88 13.65
N PHE A 287 16.24 -6.29 12.39
CA PHE A 287 16.05 -7.66 11.94
C PHE A 287 17.33 -8.50 12.00
N ALA A 288 18.47 -7.92 12.37
CA ALA A 288 19.76 -8.60 12.31
C ALA A 288 19.95 -9.74 13.33
N GLN A 289 18.96 -9.94 14.20
CA GLN A 289 18.89 -11.03 15.17
C GLN A 289 17.93 -12.13 14.75
N VAL A 290 17.20 -12.00 13.63
CA VAL A 290 16.29 -13.06 13.19
C VAL A 290 17.07 -14.32 12.81
N GLN A 291 16.61 -15.47 13.29
CA GLN A 291 17.17 -16.78 13.02
C GLN A 291 16.08 -17.70 12.46
N PHE A 292 16.44 -18.42 11.39
CA PHE A 292 15.57 -19.40 10.73
C PHE A 292 16.04 -20.80 11.09
N ASP A 293 15.42 -21.40 12.10
CA ASP A 293 15.78 -22.72 12.62
C ASP A 293 14.97 -23.85 11.98
N ARG A 294 15.46 -25.08 12.16
CA ARG A 294 14.73 -26.31 11.85
C ARG A 294 14.34 -27.00 13.14
N VAL A 295 13.05 -27.28 13.32
CA VAL A 295 12.50 -27.99 14.49
C VAL A 295 11.92 -29.33 14.04
N ALA A 296 12.08 -30.37 14.86
CA ALA A 296 11.55 -31.70 14.53
C ALA A 296 10.02 -31.67 14.49
N ASN A 297 9.42 -32.38 13.53
CA ASN A 297 7.97 -32.52 13.43
C ASN A 297 7.50 -33.95 13.75
N SER A 298 6.20 -34.11 14.00
CA SER A 298 5.59 -35.37 14.43
C SER A 298 5.63 -36.49 13.38
N THR A 299 5.93 -36.17 12.12
CA THR A 299 6.05 -37.15 11.02
C THR A 299 7.50 -37.58 10.76
N GLY A 300 8.44 -37.24 11.65
CA GLY A 300 9.86 -37.59 11.51
C GLY A 300 10.66 -36.69 10.54
N GLY A 301 10.08 -35.55 10.13
CA GLY A 301 10.72 -34.52 9.33
C GLY A 301 11.10 -33.28 10.16
N THR A 302 11.31 -32.15 9.48
CA THR A 302 11.55 -30.85 10.13
C THR A 302 10.63 -29.76 9.59
N ASN A 303 10.12 -28.93 10.49
CA ASN A 303 9.47 -27.66 10.18
C ASN A 303 10.47 -26.51 10.34
N GLN A 304 10.13 -25.35 9.80
CA GLN A 304 10.87 -24.12 10.05
C GLN A 304 10.39 -23.46 11.35
N ALA A 305 11.29 -22.80 12.07
CA ALA A 305 10.93 -21.93 13.19
C ALA A 305 11.64 -20.59 13.07
N ILE A 306 10.99 -19.53 13.55
CA ILE A 306 11.60 -18.19 13.65
C ILE A 306 11.97 -17.93 15.10
N ASN A 307 13.23 -17.61 15.37
CA ASN A 307 13.74 -17.29 16.70
C ASN A 307 14.66 -16.06 16.65
N ASP A 308 15.10 -15.59 17.82
CA ASP A 308 16.07 -14.51 17.96
C ASP A 308 17.43 -15.05 18.39
N ASN A 309 18.47 -14.76 17.61
CA ASN A 309 19.86 -14.84 18.02
C ASN A 309 20.29 -13.50 18.64
N THR A 310 20.35 -13.44 19.96
CA THR A 310 20.69 -12.21 20.71
C THR A 310 22.10 -11.66 20.43
N THR A 311 22.99 -12.47 19.83
CA THR A 311 24.33 -12.05 19.42
C THR A 311 24.39 -11.56 17.96
N GLY A 312 23.29 -11.69 17.22
CA GLY A 312 23.17 -11.26 15.84
C GLY A 312 23.36 -9.74 15.69
N ALA A 313 24.08 -9.34 14.64
CA ALA A 313 24.38 -7.95 14.34
C ALA A 313 24.37 -7.70 12.83
N TYR A 314 24.01 -6.48 12.43
CA TYR A 314 24.11 -6.07 11.04
C TYR A 314 25.56 -5.72 10.75
N ARG A 315 26.33 -6.67 10.20
CA ARG A 315 27.75 -6.50 9.93
C ARG A 315 27.99 -5.77 8.61
N LEU A 316 28.98 -4.89 8.59
CA LEU A 316 29.44 -4.19 7.39
C LEU A 316 30.65 -4.93 6.79
N ASN A 317 30.42 -6.13 6.28
CA ASN A 317 31.47 -7.03 5.80
C ASN A 317 31.12 -7.79 4.50
N THR A 318 30.21 -7.26 3.67
CA THR A 318 29.76 -7.97 2.47
C THR A 318 30.51 -7.49 1.23
N THR A 319 31.04 -8.42 0.44
CA THR A 319 31.67 -8.17 -0.88
C THR A 319 30.86 -8.73 -2.05
N SER A 320 29.81 -9.50 -1.77
CA SER A 320 28.87 -10.09 -2.72
C SER A 320 27.44 -10.01 -2.17
N GLY A 321 26.47 -10.44 -2.98
CA GLY A 321 25.04 -10.45 -2.63
C GLY A 321 24.18 -9.77 -3.70
N ASN A 322 22.92 -9.58 -3.38
CA ASN A 322 21.92 -9.01 -4.28
C ASN A 322 21.80 -7.48 -4.14
N LYS A 323 22.57 -6.88 -3.23
CA LYS A 323 22.68 -5.43 -3.03
C LYS A 323 24.14 -5.01 -3.12
N THR A 324 24.37 -3.72 -3.24
CA THR A 324 25.72 -3.16 -3.24
C THR A 324 26.47 -3.53 -1.94
N PRO A 325 27.80 -3.75 -2.00
CA PRO A 325 28.62 -4.10 -0.83
C PRO A 325 28.35 -3.21 0.39
N ARG A 326 28.40 -3.83 1.57
CA ARG A 326 28.28 -3.18 2.88
C ARG A 326 29.66 -3.27 3.51
N GLN A 327 30.41 -2.19 3.40
CA GLN A 327 31.78 -2.07 3.89
C GLN A 327 31.82 -1.16 5.11
N PRO A 328 32.85 -1.25 5.97
CA PRO A 328 32.97 -0.39 7.15
C PRO A 328 32.84 1.09 6.78
N VAL A 329 32.10 1.85 7.58
CA VAL A 329 31.86 3.29 7.39
C VAL A 329 32.12 3.99 8.72
N ASN A 330 32.86 5.11 8.70
CA ASN A 330 33.19 5.90 9.89
C ASN A 330 33.86 5.11 11.03
N GLY A 331 34.67 4.10 10.69
CA GLY A 331 35.33 3.24 11.67
C GLY A 331 34.44 2.14 12.27
N GLU A 332 33.16 2.11 11.92
CA GLU A 332 32.22 1.08 12.39
C GLU A 332 32.23 -0.14 11.47
N SER A 333 32.21 -1.34 12.08
CA SER A 333 32.10 -2.63 11.36
C SER A 333 30.72 -3.29 11.53
N SER A 334 29.83 -2.65 12.27
CA SER A 334 28.44 -3.06 12.47
C SER A 334 27.51 -1.87 12.63
N ILE A 335 26.21 -2.10 12.45
CA ILE A 335 25.18 -1.07 12.59
C ILE A 335 24.30 -1.37 13.79
N GLU A 336 24.14 -0.36 14.65
CA GLU A 336 23.16 -0.38 15.73
C GLU A 336 21.75 -0.03 15.22
N PRO A 337 20.71 -0.71 15.73
CA PRO A 337 19.34 -0.46 15.31
C PRO A 337 18.85 0.93 15.73
N ALA A 338 18.25 1.66 14.79
CA ALA A 338 17.57 2.91 15.04
C ALA A 338 16.44 3.10 14.01
N PHE A 339 15.26 3.51 14.47
CA PHE A 339 14.08 3.61 13.62
C PHE A 339 14.28 4.65 12.53
N PHE A 340 13.90 4.32 11.28
CA PHE A 340 14.21 5.16 10.13
C PHE A 340 13.69 6.61 10.27
N LEU A 341 12.50 6.78 10.86
CA LEU A 341 11.82 8.08 10.93
C LEU A 341 12.23 8.91 12.14
N THR A 342 12.40 8.30 13.32
CA THR A 342 12.64 9.04 14.59
C THR A 342 13.99 8.78 15.22
N LYS A 343 14.78 7.84 14.69
CA LYS A 343 16.04 7.34 15.28
C LYS A 343 15.90 6.68 16.64
N GLU A 344 14.69 6.39 17.07
CA GLU A 344 14.44 5.66 18.31
C GLU A 344 15.09 4.28 18.28
N LYS A 345 15.70 3.87 19.38
CA LYS A 345 16.47 2.63 19.52
C LYS A 345 15.73 1.64 20.43
N PRO A 346 16.05 0.33 20.38
CA PRO A 346 15.59 -0.62 21.39
C PRO A 346 15.99 -0.17 22.79
N ALA A 347 15.11 -0.38 23.76
CA ALA A 347 15.45 -0.24 25.18
C ALA A 347 16.45 -1.34 25.61
N ALA A 348 17.16 -1.11 26.72
CA ALA A 348 18.09 -2.09 27.25
C ALA A 348 17.38 -3.42 27.56
N GLY A 349 17.84 -4.53 26.96
CA GLY A 349 17.25 -5.86 27.13
C GLY A 349 15.98 -6.13 26.30
N GLU A 350 15.49 -5.15 25.53
CA GLU A 350 14.33 -5.34 24.66
C GLU A 350 14.71 -6.16 23.41
N SER A 351 13.85 -7.10 22.99
CA SER A 351 14.02 -7.75 21.68
C SER A 351 13.95 -6.69 20.59
N ARG A 352 14.91 -6.74 19.64
CA ARG A 352 14.96 -5.77 18.54
C ARG A 352 13.67 -5.80 17.71
N ARG A 353 13.09 -6.97 17.46
CA ARG A 353 11.86 -7.05 16.67
C ARG A 353 10.65 -6.51 17.44
N ALA A 354 10.55 -6.78 18.74
CA ALA A 354 9.52 -6.18 19.59
C ALA A 354 9.66 -4.64 19.64
N ALA A 355 10.88 -4.13 19.79
CA ALA A 355 11.17 -2.70 19.72
C ALA A 355 10.73 -2.11 18.38
N TYR A 356 11.03 -2.77 17.26
CA TYR A 356 10.64 -2.31 15.92
C TYR A 356 9.12 -2.25 15.77
N GLY A 357 8.40 -3.30 16.20
CA GLY A 357 6.94 -3.29 16.19
C GLY A 357 6.35 -2.14 17.00
N ARG A 358 6.91 -1.87 18.18
CA ARG A 358 6.50 -0.76 19.06
C ARG A 358 6.72 0.60 18.41
N VAL A 359 7.94 0.92 17.99
CA VAL A 359 8.26 2.25 17.41
C VAL A 359 7.57 2.48 16.08
N LEU A 360 7.40 1.44 15.27
CA LEU A 360 6.71 1.52 13.98
C LEU A 360 5.22 1.85 14.19
N THR A 361 4.53 1.11 15.05
CA THR A 361 3.08 1.27 15.25
C THR A 361 2.71 2.52 16.06
N ALA A 362 3.64 3.04 16.88
CA ALA A 362 3.46 4.31 17.59
C ALA A 362 3.62 5.54 16.69
N HIS A 363 4.22 5.42 15.51
CA HIS A 363 4.49 6.55 14.64
C HIS A 363 3.22 6.98 13.86
N PRO A 364 2.86 8.27 13.75
CA PRO A 364 1.64 8.72 13.05
C PRO A 364 1.53 8.26 11.59
N GLN A 365 2.67 8.03 10.92
CA GLN A 365 2.70 7.50 9.56
C GLN A 365 2.08 6.09 9.45
N PHE A 366 2.11 5.29 10.51
CA PHE A 366 1.46 3.97 10.55
C PHE A 366 -0.06 4.11 10.36
N ALA A 367 -0.69 5.00 11.13
CA ALA A 367 -2.12 5.28 11.02
C ALA A 367 -2.46 5.87 9.64
N ARG A 368 -1.66 6.82 9.13
CA ARG A 368 -1.86 7.41 7.80
C ARG A 368 -1.80 6.38 6.67
N ALA A 369 -0.81 5.49 6.69
CA ALA A 369 -0.69 4.43 5.69
C ALA A 369 -1.87 3.46 5.77
N THR A 370 -2.23 3.03 6.98
CA THR A 370 -3.38 2.14 7.24
C THR A 370 -4.67 2.71 6.67
N VAL A 371 -5.00 3.96 7.03
CA VAL A 371 -6.16 4.68 6.51
C VAL A 371 -6.14 4.74 4.99
N ASN A 372 -5.00 5.05 4.40
CA ASN A 372 -4.90 5.19 2.95
C ASN A 372 -5.12 3.86 2.22
N TYR A 373 -4.63 2.75 2.76
CA TYR A 373 -4.89 1.42 2.18
C TYR A 373 -6.35 1.02 2.32
N LEU A 374 -6.98 1.25 3.47
CA LEU A 374 -8.42 1.00 3.66
C LEU A 374 -9.27 1.88 2.73
N TRP A 375 -8.90 3.15 2.60
CA TRP A 375 -9.56 4.07 1.68
C TRP A 375 -9.41 3.60 0.23
N LYS A 376 -8.21 3.20 -0.19
CA LYS A 376 -7.99 2.65 -1.54
C LYS A 376 -8.82 1.39 -1.77
N GLU A 377 -8.89 0.48 -0.79
CA GLU A 377 -9.68 -0.74 -0.90
C GLU A 377 -11.19 -0.45 -1.07
N LEU A 378 -11.72 0.54 -0.34
CA LEU A 378 -13.14 0.89 -0.38
C LEU A 378 -13.53 1.76 -1.58
N PHE A 379 -12.63 2.62 -2.06
CA PHE A 379 -12.94 3.64 -3.08
C PHE A 379 -12.20 3.45 -4.40
N GLY A 380 -11.29 2.48 -4.49
CA GLY A 380 -10.47 2.17 -5.67
C GLY A 380 -9.25 3.09 -5.88
N LEU A 381 -9.20 4.24 -5.20
CA LEU A 381 -8.08 5.19 -5.20
C LEU A 381 -7.81 5.64 -3.77
N GLY A 382 -6.54 5.70 -3.38
CA GLY A 382 -6.10 6.25 -2.11
C GLY A 382 -6.28 7.76 -2.04
N ILE A 383 -6.32 8.30 -0.82
CA ILE A 383 -6.18 9.75 -0.59
C ILE A 383 -4.80 10.20 -1.10
N VAL A 384 -3.80 9.33 -0.93
CA VAL A 384 -2.42 9.46 -1.42
C VAL A 384 -2.17 8.37 -2.46
N GLU A 385 -1.65 8.75 -3.62
CA GLU A 385 -1.22 7.81 -4.67
C GLU A 385 0.23 8.12 -5.14
N PRO A 386 1.04 7.09 -5.48
CA PRO A 386 0.78 5.66 -5.26
C PRO A 386 0.64 5.32 -3.76
N ALA A 387 -0.33 4.45 -3.43
CA ALA A 387 -0.73 4.22 -2.04
C ALA A 387 0.34 3.63 -1.12
N ASP A 388 1.37 2.99 -1.69
CA ASP A 388 2.53 2.42 -1.01
C ASP A 388 3.80 3.29 -1.10
N SER A 389 3.67 4.51 -1.63
CA SER A 389 4.80 5.39 -1.92
C SER A 389 4.54 6.82 -1.43
N PHE A 390 4.36 6.99 -0.12
CA PHE A 390 4.26 8.31 0.50
C PHE A 390 5.58 9.06 0.41
N ASP A 391 5.52 10.30 -0.07
CA ASP A 391 6.61 11.26 0.07
C ASP A 391 6.32 12.19 1.24
N LEU A 392 6.97 11.96 2.38
CA LEU A 392 6.65 12.68 3.63
C LEU A 392 6.86 14.20 3.55
N LEU A 393 7.61 14.70 2.56
CA LEU A 393 7.77 16.15 2.33
C LEU A 393 6.64 16.77 1.49
N ARG A 394 5.73 15.95 0.97
CA ARG A 394 4.63 16.36 0.09
C ARG A 394 3.25 16.08 0.70
N GLN A 395 3.16 15.94 2.03
CA GLN A 395 1.92 15.58 2.73
C GLN A 395 1.13 16.78 3.26
N ASP A 396 1.81 17.89 3.56
CA ASP A 396 1.23 19.06 4.20
C ASP A 396 1.40 20.29 3.30
N PRO A 397 0.31 20.97 2.91
CA PRO A 397 0.37 22.23 2.16
C PRO A 397 1.24 23.29 2.83
N ALA A 398 1.30 23.34 4.17
CA ALA A 398 2.04 24.35 4.91
C ALA A 398 3.57 24.16 4.82
N THR A 399 4.02 22.93 4.57
CA THR A 399 5.45 22.60 4.47
C THR A 399 5.87 22.20 3.05
N LEU A 400 4.96 22.32 2.08
CA LEU A 400 5.21 21.92 0.70
C LEU A 400 6.25 22.84 0.06
N ALA A 401 7.29 22.25 -0.52
CA ALA A 401 8.31 23.02 -1.22
C ALA A 401 7.72 23.77 -2.43
N THR A 402 8.24 24.96 -2.72
CA THR A 402 7.81 25.75 -3.89
C THR A 402 7.96 24.94 -5.17
N GLY A 403 6.89 24.87 -5.97
CA GLY A 403 6.84 24.11 -7.21
C GLY A 403 6.59 22.61 -7.05
N ALA A 404 6.54 22.08 -5.82
CA ALA A 404 6.15 20.69 -5.58
C ALA A 404 4.62 20.54 -5.61
N THR A 405 4.15 19.38 -6.07
CA THR A 405 2.73 19.02 -6.04
C THR A 405 2.41 18.29 -4.74
N LEU A 406 1.37 18.72 -4.02
CA LEU A 406 0.86 18.00 -2.86
C LEU A 406 0.44 16.58 -3.25
N GLN A 407 0.80 15.57 -2.46
CA GLN A 407 0.47 14.18 -2.76
C GLN A 407 -0.93 13.78 -2.29
N PRO A 408 -1.38 14.10 -1.05
CA PRO A 408 -2.76 13.86 -0.66
C PRO A 408 -3.74 14.74 -1.42
N THR A 409 -4.82 14.13 -1.93
CA THR A 409 -5.96 14.87 -2.49
C THR A 409 -6.75 15.63 -1.41
N HIS A 410 -6.77 15.08 -0.18
CA HIS A 410 -7.46 15.61 0.99
C HIS A 410 -6.57 15.45 2.24
N PRO A 411 -5.57 16.33 2.46
CA PRO A 411 -4.62 16.21 3.58
C PRO A 411 -5.31 16.29 4.96
N SER A 412 -6.33 17.14 5.10
CA SER A 412 -7.11 17.27 6.34
C SER A 412 -7.92 16.02 6.65
N LEU A 413 -8.54 15.41 5.63
CA LEU A 413 -9.27 14.14 5.76
C LEU A 413 -8.35 13.00 6.19
N LEU A 414 -7.18 12.88 5.55
CA LEU A 414 -6.18 11.88 5.94
C LEU A 414 -5.75 12.04 7.39
N THR A 415 -5.57 13.28 7.86
CA THR A 415 -5.19 13.56 9.24
C THR A 415 -6.29 13.20 10.22
N GLN A 416 -7.55 13.55 9.93
CA GLN A 416 -8.70 13.24 10.80
C GLN A 416 -9.02 11.74 10.85
N LEU A 417 -8.81 11.01 9.77
CA LEU A 417 -8.99 9.56 9.76
C LEU A 417 -7.86 8.83 10.51
N ALA A 418 -6.67 9.43 10.58
CA ALA A 418 -5.48 8.83 11.19
C ALA A 418 -5.25 9.24 12.65
N SER A 419 -6.07 10.16 13.19
CA SER A 419 -6.08 10.54 14.60
C SER A 419 -6.92 9.59 15.43
#